data_AF-A0A316RTB7-F1
#
_entry.id   AF-A0A316RTB7-F1
#
_cell.length_a   1.000
_cell.length_b   1.000
_cell.length_c   1.000
_cell.angle_alpha   90.00
_cell.angle_beta   90.00
_cell.angle_gamma   90.00
#
_symmetry.space_group_name_H-M   'P 1'
#
loop_
_entity.id
_entity.type
_entity.pdbx_description
1 polymer ?
#
loop_
_entity_poly.entity_id
_entity_poly.type
_entity_poly.pdbx_seq_one_letter_code
_entity_poly.pdbx_strand_id
1 'polypeptide(L)'
;MMRGSMNRPRRQQETAMDTQRPEKTQLINEPNIKPVDPGEGAGVPPVDLDDDPSVSPIDLADLTFARRPVEVASPVRSAKKKGLPVWAVALFVVLTLAGIGAGAWYTYDQELWGGHTVPSVVGLERDAAQKQLEAAGFKVTVEESAADDGIGTVLACDPEPGKRAETSGGATITVAIARTIPQVTGQNVDDAQKALLDAGAQNVRIQSVNSDAGAGTVVSVEPAEGSQFKSADEVVLSVATPYVVPSVVGLTADAAKAAVEKAGLQAKVDYIKSDKPHNEVVSCSPEAGTQAQEGDVVELKVSSPFPESPDKLAEYLDATSKEVATYLGNEKYALTYGATFSNGDAHAVYTGAAGDMITFTANPEVGSYAGDKTDDVLAAGAPISGVRYVFAQGSAPAGADAETVAAVKAVMQECGFTGLKESCSAADLEKLGFAAEGRHFICAYGEAQGYSWAVLIGGKQAGQVNVVAMTFLKGRFSGGIDLAPYGNSPAKFIAYAGLYNENAVVQKEAADAAAKDGAAAQGQ
;
A
#
# COMPACT_ATOMS: atom_id res chain seq x y z
N MET A 1 -26.63 -31.01 -55.00
CA MET A 1 -27.68 -30.43 -54.12
C MET A 1 -27.03 -29.92 -52.85
N MET A 2 -27.61 -28.85 -52.32
CA MET A 2 -27.12 -27.89 -51.33
C MET A 2 -26.71 -28.43 -49.94
N ARG A 3 -25.83 -27.64 -49.29
CA ARG A 3 -25.70 -27.33 -47.84
C ARG A 3 -25.25 -28.49 -46.92
N GLY A 4 -24.30 -28.31 -46.01
CA GLY A 4 -23.61 -27.10 -45.56
C GLY A 4 -22.81 -27.39 -44.29
N SER A 5 -21.84 -26.51 -44.00
CA SER A 5 -21.29 -26.13 -42.69
C SER A 5 -20.58 -27.21 -41.85
N MET A 6 -19.42 -26.99 -41.22
CA MET A 6 -18.55 -25.83 -41.09
C MET A 6 -17.15 -26.36 -40.72
N ASN A 7 -16.12 -25.86 -41.39
CA ASN A 7 -14.73 -26.29 -41.26
C ASN A 7 -13.99 -25.32 -40.31
N ARG A 8 -13.24 -25.88 -39.35
CA ARG A 8 -11.87 -25.58 -38.84
C ARG A 8 -11.18 -24.22 -39.19
N PRO A 9 -9.97 -23.89 -38.67
CA PRO A 9 -9.42 -23.92 -37.31
C PRO A 9 -8.48 -22.69 -37.02
N ARG A 10 -7.78 -22.77 -35.88
CA ARG A 10 -6.49 -22.17 -35.46
C ARG A 10 -5.51 -21.54 -36.49
N ARG A 11 -4.85 -20.48 -35.98
CA ARG A 11 -3.38 -20.16 -35.88
C ARG A 11 -2.81 -19.01 -36.74
N GLN A 12 -2.10 -18.11 -36.01
CA GLN A 12 -0.84 -17.39 -36.34
C GLN A 12 -0.89 -16.42 -37.55
N GLN A 13 -0.17 -15.30 -37.67
CA GLN A 13 0.82 -14.54 -36.90
C GLN A 13 0.93 -13.15 -37.60
N GLU A 14 1.53 -12.17 -36.92
CA GLU A 14 2.31 -11.05 -37.48
C GLU A 14 1.67 -9.76 -38.08
N THR A 15 2.40 -8.67 -37.77
CA THR A 15 2.64 -7.40 -38.50
C THR A 15 1.72 -6.17 -38.34
N ALA A 16 2.36 -5.08 -37.87
CA ALA A 16 2.28 -3.66 -38.26
C ALA A 16 0.92 -2.91 -38.13
N MET A 17 0.77 -1.88 -37.29
CA MET A 17 1.31 -0.50 -37.37
C MET A 17 0.47 0.43 -38.28
N ASP A 18 -0.08 1.48 -37.64
CA ASP A 18 -0.69 2.72 -38.18
C ASP A 18 -2.13 2.56 -38.74
N THR A 19 -3.12 3.45 -38.58
CA THR A 19 -3.12 4.92 -38.50
C THR A 19 -4.49 5.46 -38.01
N GLN A 20 -4.51 6.59 -37.29
CA GLN A 20 -5.46 7.74 -37.32
C GLN A 20 -5.51 8.39 -35.92
N ARG A 21 -4.61 9.33 -35.58
CA ARG A 21 -4.41 10.74 -35.99
C ARG A 21 -5.33 11.75 -35.25
N PRO A 22 -4.80 12.86 -34.70
CA PRO A 22 -5.44 13.73 -33.72
C PRO A 22 -5.85 15.13 -34.27
N GLU A 23 -6.68 15.86 -33.51
CA GLU A 23 -6.85 17.33 -33.60
C GLU A 23 -6.81 17.88 -32.16
N LYS A 24 -5.85 18.73 -31.73
CA LYS A 24 -5.37 20.08 -32.11
C LYS A 24 -6.11 21.22 -31.37
N THR A 25 -5.42 21.70 -30.33
CA THR A 25 -5.31 23.03 -29.70
C THR A 25 -6.06 24.23 -30.29
N GLN A 26 -6.72 25.04 -29.43
CA GLN A 26 -6.76 26.54 -29.38
C GLN A 26 -7.14 26.97 -27.93
N LEU A 27 -6.35 27.74 -27.15
CA LEU A 27 -6.02 29.18 -27.13
C LEU A 27 -7.19 30.15 -26.76
N ILE A 28 -7.13 30.65 -25.51
CA ILE A 28 -7.51 31.96 -24.92
C ILE A 28 -8.75 32.73 -25.41
N ASN A 29 -9.67 33.07 -24.49
CA ASN A 29 -10.26 34.42 -24.37
C ASN A 29 -11.01 34.66 -23.02
N GLU A 30 -10.90 35.91 -22.57
CA GLU A 30 -11.44 36.72 -21.45
C GLU A 30 -12.67 36.27 -20.59
N PRO A 31 -12.78 36.78 -19.34
CA PRO A 31 -13.96 36.61 -18.49
C PRO A 31 -15.09 37.60 -18.84
N ASN A 32 -16.29 37.08 -19.11
CA ASN A 32 -17.49 37.90 -19.34
C ASN A 32 -18.31 38.07 -18.05
N ILE A 33 -18.51 39.34 -17.72
CA ILE A 33 -19.24 39.91 -16.58
C ILE A 33 -20.75 39.76 -16.83
N LYS A 34 -21.53 39.42 -15.79
CA LYS A 34 -22.99 39.37 -15.88
C LYS A 34 -23.59 40.79 -15.88
N PRO A 35 -24.68 41.05 -16.63
CA PRO A 35 -25.25 42.38 -16.76
C PRO A 35 -26.19 42.74 -15.60
N VAL A 36 -26.15 44.00 -15.18
CA VAL A 36 -27.17 44.65 -14.34
C VAL A 36 -27.89 45.67 -15.25
N ASP A 37 -29.22 45.62 -15.26
CA ASP A 37 -30.10 46.59 -15.92
C ASP A 37 -31.01 47.26 -14.86
N PRO A 38 -31.44 48.52 -15.05
CA PRO A 38 -31.88 49.42 -13.99
C PRO A 38 -33.41 49.52 -13.85
N GLY A 39 -33.87 50.08 -12.72
CA GLY A 39 -35.27 50.44 -12.53
C GLY A 39 -35.60 50.92 -11.12
N GLU A 40 -35.53 52.24 -10.95
CA GLU A 40 -36.44 53.11 -10.17
C GLU A 40 -36.82 52.81 -8.71
N GLY A 41 -36.60 53.82 -7.86
CA GLY A 41 -36.96 53.83 -6.45
C GLY A 41 -38.25 54.59 -6.10
N ALA A 42 -38.63 54.47 -4.83
CA ALA A 42 -39.47 55.40 -4.07
C ALA A 42 -39.16 55.14 -2.58
N GLY A 43 -38.51 56.06 -1.85
CA GLY A 43 -39.17 57.03 -0.95
C GLY A 43 -39.19 56.47 0.49
N VAL A 44 -38.86 57.16 1.59
CA VAL A 44 -38.95 58.58 2.01
C VAL A 44 -38.16 58.70 3.37
N PRO A 45 -38.07 59.87 4.06
CA PRO A 45 -37.12 61.00 3.96
C PRO A 45 -36.14 61.08 5.17
N PRO A 46 -35.32 62.16 5.31
CA PRO A 46 -35.75 63.31 6.12
C PRO A 46 -35.26 64.72 5.67
N VAL A 47 -36.16 65.69 5.92
CA VAL A 47 -36.00 67.04 6.50
C VAL A 47 -35.24 68.14 5.74
N ASP A 48 -36.04 69.14 5.40
CA ASP A 48 -35.74 70.46 4.84
C ASP A 48 -35.09 71.43 5.83
N LEU A 49 -34.03 72.10 5.36
CA LEU A 49 -33.54 73.39 5.84
C LEU A 49 -32.92 74.07 4.62
N ASP A 50 -33.69 74.95 3.97
CA ASP A 50 -33.29 76.34 3.66
C ASP A 50 -34.19 76.94 2.57
N ASP A 51 -34.91 78.00 2.94
CA ASP A 51 -35.59 78.95 2.05
C ASP A 51 -34.89 80.32 2.17
N ASP A 52 -34.27 80.73 1.06
CA ASP A 52 -34.03 82.12 0.59
C ASP A 52 -32.96 83.03 1.28
N PRO A 53 -32.47 84.10 0.63
CA PRO A 53 -31.42 84.09 -0.40
C PRO A 53 -30.23 85.00 -0.06
N SER A 54 -29.00 84.65 -0.48
CA SER A 54 -28.01 85.69 -0.84
C SER A 54 -26.88 85.17 -1.73
N VAL A 55 -26.91 85.70 -2.94
CA VAL A 55 -25.75 85.99 -3.82
C VAL A 55 -25.11 84.81 -4.57
N SER A 56 -25.22 84.98 -5.88
CA SER A 56 -24.78 84.17 -7.01
C SER A 56 -23.26 83.96 -7.13
N PRO A 57 -22.86 82.89 -7.86
CA PRO A 57 -21.46 82.60 -8.19
C PRO A 57 -20.97 83.52 -9.32
N ILE A 58 -19.71 83.96 -9.25
CA ILE A 58 -19.04 84.59 -10.38
C ILE A 58 -18.28 83.50 -11.13
N ASP A 59 -18.85 83.10 -12.27
CA ASP A 59 -18.18 82.33 -13.31
C ASP A 59 -17.42 83.29 -14.24
N LEU A 60 -16.18 82.95 -14.56
CA LEU A 60 -15.18 83.81 -15.21
C LEU A 60 -15.32 83.87 -16.75
N ALA A 61 -16.48 83.55 -17.31
CA ALA A 61 -16.68 83.43 -18.75
C ALA A 61 -17.28 84.67 -19.46
N ASP A 62 -17.53 85.81 -18.79
CA ASP A 62 -18.30 86.90 -19.42
C ASP A 62 -17.70 88.32 -19.29
N LEU A 63 -16.50 88.53 -19.81
CA LEU A 63 -16.02 89.88 -20.14
C LEU A 63 -15.22 89.90 -21.44
N THR A 64 -15.90 89.63 -22.55
CA THR A 64 -15.46 90.12 -23.87
C THR A 64 -16.49 91.11 -24.42
N PHE A 65 -15.98 92.23 -24.93
CA PHE A 65 -16.66 93.30 -25.69
C PHE A 65 -17.28 94.50 -24.95
N ALA A 66 -16.37 95.41 -24.55
CA ALA A 66 -16.21 96.78 -25.08
C ALA A 66 -17.46 97.67 -25.31
N ARG A 67 -17.45 98.86 -24.67
CA ARG A 67 -17.78 100.15 -25.33
C ARG A 67 -17.17 101.38 -24.62
N ARG A 68 -16.59 102.22 -25.49
CA ARG A 68 -15.92 103.54 -25.44
C ARG A 68 -16.08 104.44 -24.19
N PRO A 69 -15.00 105.06 -23.68
CA PRO A 69 -15.05 106.08 -22.63
C PRO A 69 -15.26 107.50 -23.17
N VAL A 70 -16.07 108.27 -22.44
CA VAL A 70 -16.29 109.73 -22.57
C VAL A 70 -15.25 110.48 -21.74
N GLU A 71 -14.79 111.59 -22.30
CA GLU A 71 -13.71 112.46 -21.84
C GLU A 71 -14.19 113.42 -20.74
N VAL A 72 -13.48 113.50 -19.60
CA VAL A 72 -13.61 114.59 -18.63
C VAL A 72 -12.21 115.07 -18.23
N ALA A 73 -11.96 116.35 -18.50
CA ALA A 73 -10.69 117.02 -18.28
C ALA A 73 -10.51 117.45 -16.81
N SER A 74 -9.29 117.37 -16.30
CA SER A 74 -8.73 118.27 -15.27
C SER A 74 -7.19 118.18 -15.25
N PRO A 75 -6.47 119.26 -14.90
CA PRO A 75 -5.17 119.54 -15.49
C PRO A 75 -4.01 119.43 -14.49
N VAL A 76 -2.93 118.71 -14.83
CA VAL A 76 -1.58 118.98 -14.30
C VAL A 76 -0.53 118.66 -15.37
N ARG A 77 0.29 119.67 -15.69
CA ARG A 77 1.48 119.60 -16.57
C ARG A 77 2.67 118.95 -15.86
N SER A 78 3.64 118.49 -16.67
CA SER A 78 5.06 118.17 -16.38
C SER A 78 5.35 116.69 -16.11
N ALA A 79 6.32 116.00 -16.71
CA ALA A 79 7.25 116.25 -17.81
C ALA A 79 7.82 114.88 -18.26
N LYS A 80 8.11 114.71 -19.56
CA LYS A 80 8.74 113.49 -20.11
C LYS A 80 10.10 113.22 -19.45
N LYS A 81 10.31 111.98 -19.00
CA LYS A 81 11.64 111.33 -18.96
C LYS A 81 11.56 109.89 -19.52
N LYS A 82 12.56 109.54 -20.35
CA LYS A 82 12.70 108.30 -21.12
C LYS A 82 12.76 107.06 -20.22
N GLY A 83 12.00 106.01 -20.56
CA GLY A 83 12.05 104.69 -19.90
C GLY A 83 13.13 103.76 -20.44
N LEU A 84 13.67 102.91 -19.57
CA LEU A 84 14.58 101.79 -19.87
C LEU A 84 13.83 100.66 -20.62
N PRO A 85 14.50 99.89 -21.49
CA PRO A 85 13.85 98.89 -22.33
C PRO A 85 13.40 97.66 -21.51
N VAL A 86 12.23 97.13 -21.87
CA VAL A 86 11.44 96.06 -21.19
C VAL A 86 12.24 94.79 -20.85
N TRP A 87 13.34 94.49 -21.56
CA TRP A 87 14.19 93.33 -21.27
C TRP A 87 14.91 93.42 -19.91
N ALA A 88 15.19 94.63 -19.42
CA ALA A 88 15.83 94.82 -18.12
C ALA A 88 14.89 94.48 -16.93
N VAL A 89 13.58 94.67 -17.11
CA VAL A 89 12.57 94.32 -16.08
C VAL A 89 12.34 92.80 -16.04
N ALA A 90 12.27 92.15 -17.20
CA ALA A 90 12.13 90.69 -17.28
C ALA A 90 13.34 89.97 -16.68
N LEU A 91 14.57 90.46 -16.94
CA LEU A 91 15.79 89.90 -16.35
C LEU A 91 15.81 90.05 -14.82
N PHE A 92 15.30 91.18 -14.31
CA PHE A 92 15.22 91.43 -12.87
C PHE A 92 14.22 90.49 -12.17
N VAL A 93 13.07 90.19 -12.80
CA VAL A 93 12.06 89.26 -12.26
C VAL A 93 12.57 87.81 -12.25
N VAL A 94 13.30 87.38 -13.29
CA VAL A 94 13.92 86.04 -13.32
C VAL A 94 15.02 85.93 -12.26
N LEU A 95 15.83 86.98 -12.07
CA LEU A 95 16.86 87.01 -11.02
C LEU A 95 16.27 87.05 -9.61
N THR A 96 15.14 87.73 -9.38
CA THR A 96 14.47 87.70 -8.07
C THR A 96 13.78 86.37 -7.82
N LEU A 97 13.15 85.74 -8.81
CA LEU A 97 12.60 84.39 -8.66
C LEU A 97 13.70 83.34 -8.44
N ALA A 98 14.83 83.46 -9.13
CA ALA A 98 16.00 82.62 -8.89
C ALA A 98 16.62 82.88 -7.51
N GLY A 99 16.64 84.13 -7.04
CA GLY A 99 17.10 84.52 -5.71
C GLY A 99 16.16 84.06 -4.58
N ILE A 100 14.84 84.07 -4.80
CA ILE A 100 13.84 83.50 -3.89
C ILE A 100 13.92 81.98 -3.89
N GLY A 101 14.14 81.35 -5.06
CA GLY A 101 14.37 79.91 -5.16
C GLY A 101 15.67 79.47 -4.48
N ALA A 102 16.76 80.23 -4.68
CA ALA A 102 18.05 80.00 -4.03
C ALA A 102 18.01 80.32 -2.54
N GLY A 103 17.25 81.36 -2.14
CA GLY A 103 16.99 81.71 -0.75
C GLY A 103 16.13 80.66 -0.05
N ALA A 104 15.07 80.17 -0.70
CA ALA A 104 14.26 79.08 -0.22
C ALA A 104 15.09 77.80 -0.10
N TRP A 105 15.91 77.44 -1.10
CA TRP A 105 16.84 76.31 -1.06
C TRP A 105 17.88 76.47 0.07
N TYR A 106 18.47 77.67 0.23
CA TYR A 106 19.44 77.97 1.28
C TYR A 106 18.80 77.97 2.69
N THR A 107 17.58 78.48 2.86
CA THR A 107 16.85 78.43 4.13
C THR A 107 16.26 77.05 4.42
N TYR A 108 16.01 76.25 3.39
CA TYR A 108 15.62 74.85 3.48
C TYR A 108 16.81 73.99 3.95
N ASP A 109 18.01 74.31 3.48
CA ASP A 109 19.29 73.70 3.88
C ASP A 109 19.74 74.13 5.30
N GLN A 110 19.43 75.37 5.72
CA GLN A 110 19.79 75.94 7.03
C GLN A 110 18.84 75.57 8.19
N GLU A 111 17.98 74.55 8.05
CA GLU A 111 17.16 73.96 9.13
C GLU A 111 16.28 74.94 9.96
N LEU A 112 15.97 76.14 9.44
CA LEU A 112 15.22 77.19 10.16
C LEU A 112 13.71 76.91 10.33
N TRP A 113 13.20 75.85 9.71
CA TRP A 113 11.80 75.40 9.77
C TRP A 113 11.81 73.99 10.34
N GLY A 114 11.49 73.86 11.63
CA GLY A 114 11.69 72.66 12.44
C GLY A 114 11.23 71.34 11.80
N GLY A 115 11.96 70.27 12.14
CA GLY A 115 11.76 68.91 11.62
C GLY A 115 13.08 68.34 11.12
N HIS A 116 13.44 67.14 11.58
CA HIS A 116 14.64 66.44 11.10
C HIS A 116 14.26 65.57 9.89
N THR A 117 15.19 65.42 8.95
CA THR A 117 15.00 64.49 7.82
C THR A 117 15.22 63.07 8.32
N VAL A 118 14.25 62.18 8.08
CA VAL A 118 14.38 60.76 8.45
C VAL A 118 15.51 60.14 7.62
N PRO A 119 16.58 59.62 8.25
CA PRO A 119 17.67 58.97 7.54
C PRO A 119 17.21 57.69 6.82
N SER A 120 17.91 57.32 5.73
CA SER A 120 17.67 56.03 5.06
C SER A 120 18.13 54.88 5.93
N VAL A 121 17.18 54.23 6.61
CA VAL A 121 17.43 53.09 7.50
C VAL A 121 16.90 51.75 6.98
N VAL A 122 16.12 51.76 5.89
CA VAL A 122 15.65 50.54 5.21
C VAL A 122 16.86 49.77 4.67
N GLY A 123 16.92 48.47 4.97
CA GLY A 123 18.03 47.58 4.63
C GLY A 123 19.22 47.62 5.59
N LEU A 124 19.21 48.47 6.62
CA LEU A 124 20.21 48.41 7.70
C LEU A 124 19.83 47.38 8.75
N GLU A 125 20.82 46.85 9.48
CA GLU A 125 20.60 46.05 10.68
C GLU A 125 19.89 46.86 11.76
N ARG A 126 19.05 46.20 12.57
CA ARG A 126 18.27 46.81 13.66
C ARG A 126 19.07 47.82 14.50
N ASP A 127 20.24 47.42 15.00
CA ASP A 127 21.06 48.24 15.89
C ASP A 127 21.66 49.46 15.19
N ALA A 128 21.99 49.33 13.90
CA ALA A 128 22.53 50.42 13.09
C ALA A 128 21.43 51.42 12.74
N ALA A 129 20.25 50.94 12.34
CA ALA A 129 19.06 51.74 12.07
C ALA A 129 18.63 52.54 13.30
N GLN A 130 18.58 51.88 14.47
CA GLN A 130 18.21 52.53 15.73
C GLN A 130 19.19 53.66 16.08
N LYS A 131 20.50 53.38 16.06
CA LYS A 131 21.53 54.41 16.34
C LYS A 131 21.43 55.59 15.37
N GLN A 132 21.14 55.34 14.11
CA GLN A 132 21.06 56.38 13.10
C GLN A 132 19.81 57.26 13.25
N LEU A 133 18.67 56.67 13.64
CA LEU A 133 17.44 57.40 13.95
C LEU A 133 17.54 58.17 15.28
N GLU A 134 18.14 57.58 16.30
CA GLU A 134 18.39 58.23 17.59
C GLU A 134 19.39 59.39 17.46
N ALA A 135 20.43 59.23 16.65
CA ALA A 135 21.37 60.32 16.32
C ALA A 135 20.69 61.47 15.57
N ALA A 136 19.64 61.18 14.80
CA ALA A 136 18.78 62.17 14.15
C ALA A 136 17.69 62.75 15.08
N GLY A 137 17.66 62.35 16.36
CA GLY A 137 16.77 62.89 17.39
C GLY A 137 15.39 62.23 17.47
N PHE A 138 15.15 61.12 16.74
CA PHE A 138 13.89 60.39 16.78
C PHE A 138 13.87 59.36 17.92
N LYS A 139 12.72 59.20 18.58
CA LYS A 139 12.47 58.06 19.48
C LYS A 139 12.07 56.84 18.65
N VAL A 140 12.83 55.75 18.75
CA VAL A 140 12.61 54.57 17.91
C VAL A 140 11.71 53.56 18.60
N THR A 141 10.66 53.12 17.90
CA THR A 141 9.84 51.96 18.26
C THR A 141 10.15 50.84 17.29
N VAL A 142 10.41 49.62 17.79
CA VAL A 142 10.71 48.47 16.94
C VAL A 142 9.48 47.58 16.87
N GLU A 143 8.96 47.39 15.65
CA GLU A 143 7.96 46.37 15.34
C GLU A 143 8.64 45.22 14.59
N GLU A 144 8.19 44.00 14.84
CA GLU A 144 8.72 42.81 14.18
C GLU A 144 7.69 42.28 13.18
N SER A 145 8.14 41.94 11.98
CA SER A 145 7.30 41.34 10.96
C SER A 145 7.99 40.12 10.37
N ALA A 146 7.23 39.04 10.20
CA ALA A 146 7.73 37.79 9.65
C ALA A 146 8.01 37.94 8.14
N ALA A 147 9.24 37.63 7.72
CA ALA A 147 9.68 37.75 6.34
C ALA A 147 10.46 36.52 5.87
N ASP A 148 10.58 36.36 4.54
CA ASP A 148 11.33 35.26 3.89
C ASP A 148 12.81 35.59 3.64
N ASP A 149 13.13 36.88 3.62
CA ASP A 149 14.43 37.45 3.32
C ASP A 149 14.73 38.65 4.22
N GLY A 150 15.98 39.14 4.17
CA GLY A 150 16.40 40.32 4.93
C GLY A 150 16.34 40.18 6.46
N ILE A 151 16.37 38.96 7.01
CA ILE A 151 16.24 38.73 8.46
C ILE A 151 17.26 39.55 9.25
N GLY A 152 16.78 40.30 10.24
CA GLY A 152 17.58 41.23 11.05
C GLY A 152 17.73 42.64 10.47
N THR A 153 17.20 42.89 9.27
CA THR A 153 17.21 44.21 8.62
C THR A 153 15.85 44.89 8.68
N VAL A 154 15.85 46.21 8.56
CA VAL A 154 14.63 47.03 8.52
C VAL A 154 13.96 46.92 7.15
N LEU A 155 12.72 46.44 7.12
CA LEU A 155 11.87 46.35 5.92
C LEU A 155 11.22 47.69 5.59
N ALA A 156 10.72 48.37 6.62
CA ALA A 156 9.99 49.61 6.49
C ALA A 156 10.26 50.52 7.68
N CYS A 157 10.13 51.82 7.46
CA CYS A 157 10.23 52.84 8.50
C CYS A 157 9.07 53.82 8.29
N ASP A 158 8.36 54.13 9.37
CA ASP A 158 7.32 55.15 9.41
C ASP A 158 7.72 56.20 10.46
N PRO A 159 7.98 57.47 10.06
CA PRO A 159 7.79 58.09 8.74
C PRO A 159 8.77 57.60 7.66
N GLU A 160 8.35 57.64 6.39
CA GLU A 160 9.16 57.18 5.25
C GLU A 160 10.54 57.87 5.19
N PRO A 161 11.61 57.13 4.87
CA PRO A 161 12.94 57.71 4.73
C PRO A 161 13.01 58.87 3.71
N GLY A 162 13.79 59.89 4.04
CA GLY A 162 13.94 61.10 3.20
C GLY A 162 12.80 62.11 3.33
N LYS A 163 11.75 61.82 4.10
CA LYS A 163 10.73 62.81 4.50
C LYS A 163 11.16 63.56 5.76
N ARG A 164 10.68 64.79 5.91
CA ARG A 164 10.78 65.52 7.18
C ARG A 164 9.68 65.07 8.11
N ALA A 165 10.04 64.83 9.36
CA ALA A 165 9.10 64.49 10.41
C ALA A 165 9.44 65.22 11.71
N GLU A 166 8.42 65.40 12.55
CA GLU A 166 8.61 65.94 13.89
C GLU A 166 9.24 64.88 14.79
N THR A 167 10.35 65.22 15.45
CA THR A 167 11.07 64.30 16.34
C THR A 167 10.29 63.89 17.58
N SER A 168 9.26 64.67 17.96
CA SER A 168 8.31 64.34 19.03
C SER A 168 7.41 63.14 18.70
N GLY A 169 7.13 62.89 17.42
CA GLY A 169 6.24 61.82 16.96
C GLY A 169 6.84 60.40 17.06
N GLY A 170 8.17 60.31 17.16
CA GLY A 170 8.89 59.02 17.10
C GLY A 170 9.00 58.47 15.67
N ALA A 171 9.77 57.40 15.51
CA ALA A 171 9.90 56.64 14.28
C ALA A 171 9.72 55.16 14.59
N THR A 172 8.83 54.48 13.87
CA THR A 172 8.61 53.04 13.98
C THR A 172 9.38 52.34 12.87
N ILE A 173 10.27 51.42 13.23
CA ILE A 173 10.96 50.54 12.28
C ILE A 173 10.35 49.15 12.32
N THR A 174 10.01 48.60 11.15
CA THR A 174 9.57 47.22 11.00
C THR A 174 10.78 46.37 10.64
N VAL A 175 11.20 45.47 11.52
CA VAL A 175 12.36 44.58 11.33
C VAL A 175 11.88 43.20 10.88
N ALA A 176 12.52 42.67 9.85
CA ALA A 176 12.31 41.30 9.38
C ALA A 176 12.79 40.30 10.43
N ILE A 177 11.88 39.44 10.89
CA ILE A 177 12.21 38.27 11.72
C ILE A 177 11.90 36.98 10.94
N ALA A 178 12.67 35.93 11.22
CA ALA A 178 12.46 34.63 10.60
C ALA A 178 11.16 34.00 11.13
N ARG A 179 10.41 33.31 10.26
CA ARG A 179 9.29 32.47 10.70
C ARG A 179 9.83 31.25 11.40
N THR A 180 9.17 30.83 12.48
CA THR A 180 9.52 29.64 13.24
C THR A 180 8.32 28.72 13.37
N ILE A 181 8.56 27.42 13.32
CA ILE A 181 7.48 26.44 13.45
C ILE A 181 6.96 26.47 14.90
N PRO A 182 5.67 26.77 15.12
CA PRO A 182 5.06 26.76 16.45
C PRO A 182 5.03 25.34 17.03
N GLN A 183 4.81 25.25 18.35
CA GLN A 183 4.61 23.97 19.04
C GLN A 183 3.23 23.41 18.68
N VAL A 184 3.18 22.42 17.80
CA VAL A 184 1.94 21.83 17.25
C VAL A 184 1.80 20.34 17.57
N THR A 185 2.86 19.71 18.08
CA THR A 185 2.84 18.32 18.53
C THR A 185 1.86 18.14 19.68
N GLY A 186 1.03 17.11 19.61
CA GLY A 186 -0.02 16.84 20.58
C GLY A 186 -1.31 17.66 20.37
N GLN A 187 -1.35 18.60 19.43
CA GLN A 187 -2.59 19.29 19.05
C GLN A 187 -3.41 18.47 18.06
N ASN A 188 -4.69 18.82 17.92
CA ASN A 188 -5.51 18.31 16.84
C ASN A 188 -5.00 18.84 15.49
N VAL A 189 -5.12 18.06 14.42
CA VAL A 189 -4.69 18.44 13.07
C VAL A 189 -5.24 19.78 12.60
N ASP A 190 -6.49 20.11 12.93
CA ASP A 190 -7.13 21.36 12.52
C ASP A 190 -6.50 22.57 13.23
N ASP A 191 -6.22 22.44 14.53
CA ASP A 191 -5.58 23.48 15.34
C ASP A 191 -4.11 23.66 14.94
N ALA A 192 -3.40 22.56 14.69
CA ALA A 192 -2.01 22.57 14.22
C ALA A 192 -1.89 23.22 12.84
N GLN A 193 -2.78 22.88 11.91
CA GLN A 193 -2.81 23.50 10.59
C GLN A 193 -3.08 25.00 10.68
N LYS A 194 -4.02 25.40 11.54
CA LYS A 194 -4.29 26.82 11.78
C LYS A 194 -3.08 27.54 12.36
N ALA A 195 -2.42 26.97 13.36
CA ALA A 195 -1.22 27.55 13.97
C ALA A 195 -0.09 27.73 12.94
N LEU A 196 0.09 26.78 12.02
CA LEU A 196 1.07 26.89 10.94
C LEU A 196 0.70 27.97 9.92
N LEU A 197 -0.58 28.07 9.55
CA LEU A 197 -1.09 29.13 8.66
C LEU A 197 -0.90 30.52 9.29
N ASP A 198 -1.22 30.67 10.58
CA ASP A 198 -1.04 31.91 11.34
C ASP A 198 0.45 32.27 11.49
N ALA A 199 1.35 31.29 11.54
CA ALA A 199 2.80 31.47 11.49
C ALA A 199 3.34 31.82 10.09
N GLY A 200 2.49 31.79 9.06
CA GLY A 200 2.83 32.18 7.68
C GLY A 200 3.24 31.04 6.75
N ALA A 201 2.97 29.78 7.11
CA ALA A 201 3.15 28.64 6.21
C ALA A 201 2.07 28.61 5.13
N GLN A 202 2.46 28.43 3.87
CA GLN A 202 1.52 28.34 2.75
C GLN A 202 1.39 26.91 2.23
N ASN A 203 2.36 26.04 2.50
CA ASN A 203 2.42 24.67 2.00
C ASN A 203 2.49 23.67 3.15
N VAL A 204 1.33 23.32 3.71
CA VAL A 204 1.21 22.32 4.78
C VAL A 204 0.70 21.01 4.19
N ARG A 205 1.50 19.95 4.31
CA ARG A 205 1.15 18.60 3.87
C ARG A 205 0.84 17.73 5.07
N ILE A 206 -0.32 17.07 5.04
CA ILE A 206 -0.72 16.11 6.08
C ILE A 206 -0.34 14.70 5.63
N GLN A 207 0.36 13.97 6.48
CA GLN A 207 0.69 12.56 6.31
C GLN A 207 0.14 11.76 7.49
N SER A 208 -0.50 10.63 7.21
CA SER A 208 -0.96 9.72 8.26
C SER A 208 0.16 8.76 8.66
N VAL A 209 0.35 8.60 9.96
CA VAL A 209 1.29 7.64 10.55
C VAL A 209 0.58 6.82 11.62
N ASN A 210 0.88 5.52 11.69
CA ASN A 210 0.34 4.69 12.76
C ASN A 210 0.95 5.12 14.10
N SER A 211 0.13 5.34 15.11
CA SER A 211 0.57 5.76 16.45
C SER A 211 -0.47 5.41 17.51
N ASP A 212 -0.02 5.19 18.74
CA ASP A 212 -0.89 5.02 19.92
C ASP A 212 -1.54 6.33 20.40
N ALA A 213 -1.11 7.47 19.84
CA ALA A 213 -1.74 8.76 20.13
C ALA A 213 -3.20 8.80 19.63
N GLY A 214 -4.02 9.65 20.25
CA GLY A 214 -5.42 9.83 19.84
C GLY A 214 -5.55 10.13 18.35
N ALA A 215 -6.55 9.54 17.69
CA ALA A 215 -6.78 9.73 16.26
C ALA A 215 -6.94 11.22 15.93
N GLY A 216 -6.20 11.70 14.93
CA GLY A 216 -6.22 13.11 14.53
C GLY A 216 -5.26 14.01 15.31
N THR A 217 -4.47 13.46 16.23
CA THR A 217 -3.42 14.19 16.96
C THR A 217 -2.14 14.25 16.15
N VAL A 218 -1.45 15.38 16.13
CA VAL A 218 -0.14 15.51 15.49
C VAL A 218 0.93 14.81 16.32
N VAL A 219 1.64 13.86 15.71
CA VAL A 219 2.74 13.08 16.32
C VAL A 219 4.06 13.79 16.12
N SER A 220 4.28 14.37 14.95
CA SER A 220 5.50 15.10 14.62
C SER A 220 5.25 16.08 13.47
N VAL A 221 6.15 17.06 13.36
CA VAL A 221 6.19 18.03 12.27
C VAL A 221 7.61 18.09 11.71
N GLU A 222 7.72 18.22 10.38
CA GLU A 222 8.98 18.40 9.67
C GLU A 222 8.87 19.63 8.73
N PRO A 223 9.74 20.64 8.83
CA PRO A 223 10.85 20.80 9.79
C PRO A 223 10.42 20.79 11.28
N ALA A 224 11.36 20.46 12.19
CA ALA A 224 11.05 20.29 13.61
C ALA A 224 10.59 21.61 14.27
N GLU A 225 9.86 21.52 15.37
CA GLU A 225 9.36 22.71 16.07
C GLU A 225 10.48 23.66 16.51
N GLY A 226 10.23 24.97 16.40
CA GLY A 226 11.22 26.02 16.65
C GLY A 226 12.25 26.20 15.52
N SER A 227 12.28 25.34 14.51
CA SER A 227 13.10 25.55 13.32
C SER A 227 12.56 26.71 12.47
N GLN A 228 13.47 27.35 11.73
CA GLN A 228 13.13 28.44 10.83
C GLN A 228 12.67 27.88 9.48
N PHE A 229 11.63 28.49 8.91
CA PHE A 229 11.11 28.10 7.60
C PHE A 229 10.72 29.33 6.77
N LYS A 230 10.66 29.18 5.46
CA LYS A 230 10.10 30.19 4.55
C LYS A 230 8.63 29.89 4.26
N SER A 231 7.86 30.91 3.91
CA SER A 231 6.43 30.79 3.62
C SER A 231 6.09 29.71 2.58
N ALA A 232 6.97 29.53 1.58
CA ALA A 232 6.81 28.55 0.51
C ALA A 232 7.39 27.14 0.81
N ASP A 233 8.12 26.97 1.92
CA ASP A 233 8.71 25.68 2.26
C ASP A 233 7.60 24.66 2.61
N GLU A 234 7.81 23.39 2.27
CA GLU A 234 6.88 22.31 2.62
C GLU A 234 7.01 21.97 4.10
N VAL A 235 5.92 22.10 4.85
CA VAL A 235 5.80 21.65 6.24
C VAL A 235 4.94 20.40 6.28
N VAL A 236 5.54 19.27 6.66
CA VAL A 236 4.88 17.96 6.76
C VAL A 236 4.40 17.75 8.19
N LEU A 237 3.08 17.63 8.36
CA LEU A 237 2.43 17.23 9.60
C LEU A 237 2.17 15.72 9.59
N SER A 238 2.78 14.99 10.50
CA SER A 238 2.50 13.57 10.72
C SER A 238 1.39 13.42 11.75
N VAL A 239 0.24 12.91 11.32
CA VAL A 239 -0.97 12.76 12.14
C VAL A 239 -1.18 11.31 12.54
N ALA A 240 -1.48 11.10 13.81
CA ALA A 240 -1.76 9.81 14.41
C ALA A 240 -3.01 9.19 13.80
N THR A 241 -2.81 7.98 13.29
CA THR A 241 -3.87 7.05 12.93
C THR A 241 -3.74 5.81 13.82
N PRO A 242 -4.85 5.29 14.37
CA PRO A 242 -4.79 4.14 15.27
C PRO A 242 -4.36 2.89 14.51
N TYR A 243 -3.71 1.96 15.20
CA TYR A 243 -3.48 0.62 14.66
C TYR A 243 -4.83 -0.09 14.52
N VAL A 244 -5.06 -0.72 13.36
CA VAL A 244 -6.32 -1.42 13.07
C VAL A 244 -5.99 -2.82 12.55
N VAL A 245 -6.65 -3.83 13.10
CA VAL A 245 -6.48 -5.21 12.66
C VAL A 245 -6.98 -5.35 11.21
N PRO A 246 -6.12 -5.74 10.24
CA PRO A 246 -6.53 -5.88 8.85
C PRO A 246 -7.48 -7.08 8.66
N SER A 247 -8.27 -7.05 7.59
CA SER A 247 -9.08 -8.21 7.19
C SER A 247 -8.19 -9.27 6.58
N VAL A 248 -7.92 -10.32 7.35
CA VAL A 248 -7.01 -11.42 6.98
C VAL A 248 -7.71 -12.77 6.83
N VAL A 249 -9.00 -12.83 7.14
CA VAL A 249 -9.83 -14.04 6.95
C VAL A 249 -9.91 -14.35 5.45
N GLY A 250 -9.67 -15.61 5.08
CA GLY A 250 -9.62 -16.03 3.68
C GLY A 250 -8.26 -15.89 3.00
N LEU A 251 -7.27 -15.28 3.67
CA LEU A 251 -5.89 -15.25 3.18
C LEU A 251 -5.12 -16.49 3.63
N THR A 252 -4.02 -16.79 2.93
CA THR A 252 -3.05 -17.79 3.38
C THR A 252 -2.33 -17.33 4.66
N ALA A 253 -1.86 -18.24 5.51
CA ALA A 253 -1.14 -17.88 6.74
C ALA A 253 0.00 -16.87 6.52
N ASP A 254 0.82 -17.06 5.47
CA ASP A 254 1.94 -16.17 5.15
C ASP A 254 1.47 -14.77 4.75
N ALA A 255 0.47 -14.69 3.85
CA ALA A 255 -0.10 -13.42 3.43
C ALA A 255 -0.80 -12.68 4.58
N ALA A 256 -1.49 -13.42 5.45
CA ALA A 256 -2.12 -12.88 6.65
C ALA A 256 -1.08 -12.33 7.64
N LYS A 257 -0.03 -13.10 7.91
CA LYS A 257 1.10 -12.66 8.74
C LYS A 257 1.75 -11.39 8.19
N ALA A 258 2.06 -11.36 6.89
CA ALA A 258 2.64 -10.18 6.24
C ALA A 258 1.71 -8.95 6.30
N ALA A 259 0.39 -9.15 6.19
CA ALA A 259 -0.58 -8.07 6.31
C ALA A 259 -0.65 -7.51 7.74
N VAL A 260 -0.63 -8.37 8.76
CA VAL A 260 -0.62 -7.99 10.17
C VAL A 260 0.67 -7.26 10.53
N GLU A 261 1.83 -7.79 10.12
CA GLU A 261 3.14 -7.16 10.36
C GLU A 261 3.26 -5.80 9.66
N LYS A 262 2.75 -5.67 8.43
CA LYS A 262 2.69 -4.38 7.72
C LYS A 262 1.81 -3.36 8.42
N ALA A 263 0.81 -3.80 9.17
CA ALA A 263 -0.04 -2.93 9.98
C ALA A 263 0.64 -2.48 11.28
N GLY A 264 1.86 -2.95 11.60
CA GLY A 264 2.56 -2.66 12.87
C GLY A 264 2.13 -3.54 14.04
N LEU A 265 1.48 -4.67 13.75
CA LEU A 265 0.98 -5.64 14.73
C LEU A 265 1.79 -6.94 14.68
N GLN A 266 1.71 -7.75 15.72
CA GLN A 266 2.38 -9.05 15.77
C GLN A 266 1.38 -10.16 15.41
N ALA A 267 1.76 -11.07 14.52
CA ALA A 267 0.92 -12.22 14.19
C ALA A 267 1.35 -13.47 14.96
N LYS A 268 0.40 -14.11 15.64
CA LYS A 268 0.56 -15.46 16.20
C LYS A 268 -0.36 -16.41 15.45
N VAL A 269 0.19 -17.46 14.84
CA VAL A 269 -0.59 -18.42 14.06
C VAL A 269 -0.85 -19.68 14.87
N ASP A 270 -2.13 -20.00 15.07
CA ASP A 270 -2.58 -21.24 15.69
C ASP A 270 -3.36 -22.07 14.65
N TYR A 271 -2.94 -23.31 14.43
CA TYR A 271 -3.60 -24.20 13.48
C TYR A 271 -4.77 -24.95 14.12
N ILE A 272 -5.93 -24.93 13.47
CA ILE A 272 -7.15 -25.58 13.95
C ILE A 272 -7.77 -26.47 12.86
N LYS A 273 -8.50 -27.50 13.28
CA LYS A 273 -9.35 -28.26 12.36
C LYS A 273 -10.51 -27.39 11.88
N SER A 274 -10.71 -27.31 10.57
CA SER A 274 -11.80 -26.55 9.94
C SER A 274 -12.18 -27.17 8.59
N ASP A 275 -13.43 -26.97 8.17
CA ASP A 275 -13.92 -27.37 6.84
C ASP A 275 -13.47 -26.37 5.74
N LYS A 276 -12.67 -25.36 6.12
CA LYS A 276 -12.12 -24.35 5.22
C LYS A 276 -10.96 -24.92 4.39
N PRO A 277 -10.71 -24.36 3.19
CA PRO A 277 -9.54 -24.71 2.41
C PRO A 277 -8.25 -24.66 3.24
N HIS A 278 -7.34 -25.57 2.88
CA HIS A 278 -6.05 -25.73 3.50
C HIS A 278 -5.26 -24.41 3.58
N ASN A 279 -4.57 -24.20 4.71
CA ASN A 279 -3.71 -23.03 4.96
C ASN A 279 -4.44 -21.68 4.86
N GLU A 280 -5.77 -21.66 4.95
CA GLU A 280 -6.60 -20.45 4.95
C GLU A 280 -6.89 -19.99 6.39
N VAL A 281 -6.77 -18.69 6.66
CA VAL A 281 -7.19 -18.10 7.94
C VAL A 281 -8.72 -18.23 8.08
N VAL A 282 -9.13 -18.98 9.09
CA VAL A 282 -10.54 -19.22 9.46
C VAL A 282 -11.09 -18.04 10.24
N SER A 283 -10.30 -17.51 11.18
CA SER A 283 -10.68 -16.38 12.04
C SER A 283 -9.45 -15.71 12.63
N CYS A 284 -9.56 -14.43 12.98
CA CYS A 284 -8.54 -13.71 13.76
C CYS A 284 -9.12 -13.18 15.07
N SER A 285 -8.28 -13.02 16.09
CA SER A 285 -8.61 -12.36 17.34
C SER A 285 -7.48 -11.40 17.72
N PRO A 286 -7.73 -10.09 17.88
CA PRO A 286 -9.02 -9.38 17.74
C PRO A 286 -9.63 -9.44 16.32
N GLU A 287 -10.92 -9.13 16.19
CA GLU A 287 -11.63 -9.16 14.90
C GLU A 287 -11.13 -8.05 13.97
N ALA A 288 -11.21 -8.28 12.65
CA ALA A 288 -10.84 -7.29 11.64
C ALA A 288 -11.59 -5.96 11.85
N GLY A 289 -10.86 -4.84 11.75
CA GLY A 289 -11.39 -3.50 12.02
C GLY A 289 -11.33 -3.07 13.48
N THR A 290 -10.94 -3.96 14.40
CA THR A 290 -10.74 -3.61 15.81
C THR A 290 -9.50 -2.73 15.96
N GLN A 291 -9.61 -1.67 16.77
CA GLN A 291 -8.47 -0.82 17.13
C GLN A 291 -7.53 -1.56 18.10
N ALA A 292 -6.24 -1.49 17.82
CA ALA A 292 -5.17 -2.12 18.57
C ALA A 292 -4.09 -1.09 18.93
N GLN A 293 -3.10 -1.52 19.70
CA GLN A 293 -1.89 -0.76 20.02
C GLN A 293 -0.68 -1.28 19.26
N GLU A 294 0.41 -0.50 19.25
CA GLU A 294 1.66 -0.91 18.64
C GLU A 294 2.14 -2.26 19.20
N GLY A 295 2.38 -3.22 18.31
CA GLY A 295 2.90 -4.53 18.68
C GLY A 295 1.89 -5.46 19.36
N ASP A 296 0.60 -5.12 19.41
CA ASP A 296 -0.44 -6.04 19.88
C ASP A 296 -0.44 -7.35 19.06
N VAL A 297 -0.71 -8.46 19.75
CA VAL A 297 -0.70 -9.80 19.14
C VAL A 297 -2.09 -10.12 18.57
N VAL A 298 -2.14 -10.33 17.26
CA VAL A 298 -3.30 -10.87 16.55
C VAL A 298 -3.13 -12.38 16.42
N GLU A 299 -3.97 -13.13 17.13
CA GLU A 299 -4.07 -14.58 17.01
C GLU A 299 -4.86 -14.96 15.74
N LEU A 300 -4.20 -15.65 14.82
CA LEU A 300 -4.73 -16.13 13.57
C LEU A 300 -5.03 -17.62 13.70
N LYS A 301 -6.31 -17.99 13.65
CA LYS A 301 -6.70 -19.39 13.54
C LYS A 301 -6.68 -19.80 12.08
N VAL A 302 -5.76 -20.65 11.70
CA VAL A 302 -5.57 -21.12 10.32
C VAL A 302 -6.06 -22.56 10.20
N SER A 303 -6.70 -22.89 9.08
CA SER A 303 -7.07 -24.26 8.77
C SER A 303 -5.81 -25.13 8.72
N SER A 304 -5.75 -26.13 9.60
CA SER A 304 -4.56 -26.95 9.84
C SER A 304 -4.03 -27.57 8.55
N PRO A 305 -2.71 -27.48 8.28
CA PRO A 305 -2.12 -28.10 7.12
C PRO A 305 -1.81 -29.59 7.31
N PHE A 306 -2.20 -30.15 8.45
CA PHE A 306 -1.79 -31.46 8.92
C PHE A 306 -2.96 -32.43 8.99
N PRO A 307 -2.73 -33.71 8.69
CA PRO A 307 -3.75 -34.73 8.86
C PRO A 307 -4.13 -34.87 10.34
N GLU A 308 -5.40 -35.19 10.62
CA GLU A 308 -5.94 -35.34 11.98
C GLU A 308 -5.20 -36.41 12.78
N SER A 309 -4.81 -37.50 12.11
CA SER A 309 -3.99 -38.55 12.68
C SER A 309 -3.15 -39.24 11.59
N PRO A 310 -2.04 -39.92 11.94
CA PRO A 310 -1.12 -40.45 10.95
C PRO A 310 -1.72 -41.48 9.98
N ASP A 311 -2.82 -42.10 10.38
CA ASP A 311 -3.61 -43.09 9.65
C ASP A 311 -4.74 -42.49 8.79
N LYS A 312 -4.92 -41.17 8.74
CA LYS A 312 -5.80 -40.48 7.78
C LYS A 312 -5.12 -40.25 6.43
N LEU A 313 -4.83 -41.34 5.73
CA LEU A 313 -4.01 -41.32 4.51
C LEU A 313 -4.55 -40.42 3.38
N ALA A 314 -5.85 -40.14 3.34
CA ALA A 314 -6.45 -39.30 2.31
C ALA A 314 -6.04 -37.83 2.46
N GLU A 315 -5.90 -37.35 3.69
CA GLU A 315 -5.60 -35.94 4.01
C GLU A 315 -4.18 -35.55 3.56
N TYR A 316 -3.26 -36.52 3.50
CA TYR A 316 -1.92 -36.30 2.94
C TYR A 316 -1.89 -36.01 1.44
N LEU A 317 -2.92 -36.39 0.68
CA LEU A 317 -3.00 -36.09 -0.75
C LEU A 317 -3.40 -34.63 -1.01
N ASP A 318 -3.99 -33.97 -0.02
CA ASP A 318 -4.40 -32.56 -0.08
C ASP A 318 -3.34 -31.59 0.47
N ALA A 319 -2.36 -32.10 1.23
CA ALA A 319 -1.25 -31.34 1.81
C ALA A 319 -0.02 -31.24 0.89
N THR A 320 0.78 -30.18 1.02
CA THR A 320 2.06 -30.11 0.31
C THR A 320 3.11 -30.99 0.98
N SER A 321 4.06 -31.50 0.20
CA SER A 321 5.10 -32.40 0.73
C SER A 321 5.92 -31.78 1.87
N LYS A 322 6.15 -30.46 1.85
CA LYS A 322 6.89 -29.75 2.89
C LYS A 322 6.13 -29.67 4.21
N GLU A 323 4.82 -29.48 4.13
CA GLU A 323 3.94 -29.48 5.30
C GLU A 323 3.89 -30.88 5.90
N VAL A 324 3.78 -31.91 5.06
CA VAL A 324 3.84 -33.31 5.50
C VAL A 324 5.16 -33.64 6.20
N ALA A 325 6.30 -33.19 5.68
CA ALA A 325 7.59 -33.37 6.36
C ALA A 325 7.60 -32.71 7.76
N THR A 326 7.04 -31.51 7.86
CA THR A 326 6.94 -30.77 9.14
C THR A 326 6.01 -31.48 10.12
N TYR A 327 4.86 -31.98 9.66
CA TYR A 327 3.93 -32.77 10.46
C TYR A 327 4.60 -34.01 11.07
N LEU A 328 5.26 -34.80 10.23
CA LEU A 328 5.89 -36.04 10.65
C LEU A 328 7.00 -35.78 11.67
N GLY A 329 7.75 -34.69 11.54
CA GLY A 329 8.71 -34.25 12.55
C GLY A 329 8.06 -33.94 13.90
N ASN A 330 6.90 -33.26 13.91
CA ASN A 330 6.16 -32.93 15.13
C ASN A 330 5.57 -34.18 15.81
N GLU A 331 5.05 -35.12 15.02
CA GLU A 331 4.55 -36.42 15.47
C GLU A 331 5.66 -37.42 15.81
N LYS A 332 6.93 -36.99 15.73
CA LYS A 332 8.14 -37.77 16.07
C LYS A 332 8.33 -39.01 15.20
N TYR A 333 7.91 -38.95 13.95
CA TYR A 333 8.27 -39.93 12.94
C TYR A 333 9.70 -39.67 12.46
N ALA A 334 10.52 -40.73 12.45
CA ALA A 334 11.89 -40.66 11.99
C ALA A 334 11.99 -41.05 10.51
N LEU A 335 12.62 -40.20 9.69
CA LEU A 335 12.96 -40.53 8.31
C LEU A 335 13.91 -41.74 8.31
N THR A 336 13.43 -42.85 7.75
CA THR A 336 14.15 -44.13 7.67
C THR A 336 14.76 -44.33 6.29
N TYR A 337 14.08 -43.84 5.25
CA TYR A 337 14.55 -43.87 3.88
C TYR A 337 14.02 -42.68 3.11
N GLY A 338 14.78 -42.12 2.19
CA GLY A 338 14.35 -41.02 1.36
C GLY A 338 15.13 -40.93 0.05
N ALA A 339 14.42 -40.97 -1.06
CA ALA A 339 14.93 -40.81 -2.42
C ALA A 339 13.82 -40.28 -3.33
N THR A 340 14.18 -39.72 -4.48
CA THR A 340 13.21 -39.29 -5.50
C THR A 340 13.23 -40.32 -6.63
N PHE A 341 12.06 -40.73 -7.11
CA PHE A 341 11.94 -41.53 -8.32
C PHE A 341 12.40 -40.73 -9.56
N SER A 342 12.69 -41.44 -10.66
CA SER A 342 13.12 -40.80 -11.92
C SER A 342 12.09 -39.86 -12.52
N ASN A 343 10.81 -40.04 -12.18
CA ASN A 343 9.70 -39.17 -12.58
C ASN A 343 9.54 -37.92 -11.67
N GLY A 344 10.35 -37.78 -10.62
CA GLY A 344 10.30 -36.69 -9.66
C GLY A 344 9.45 -36.95 -8.42
N ASP A 345 8.71 -38.06 -8.34
CA ASP A 345 7.88 -38.38 -7.17
C ASP A 345 8.72 -38.74 -5.94
N ALA A 346 8.20 -38.41 -4.75
CA ALA A 346 8.81 -38.80 -3.50
C ALA A 346 8.79 -40.32 -3.30
N HIS A 347 9.90 -40.87 -2.80
CA HIS A 347 9.99 -42.19 -2.19
C HIS A 347 10.59 -42.03 -0.79
N ALA A 348 9.74 -41.81 0.21
CA ALA A 348 10.17 -41.56 1.58
C ALA A 348 9.46 -42.49 2.56
N VAL A 349 10.22 -43.08 3.48
CA VAL A 349 9.73 -43.95 4.54
C VAL A 349 10.01 -43.29 5.88
N TYR A 350 8.97 -43.13 6.68
CA TYR A 350 9.00 -42.58 8.01
C TYR A 350 8.51 -43.63 9.01
N THR A 351 9.22 -43.81 10.12
CA THR A 351 8.88 -44.79 11.14
C THR A 351 8.51 -44.08 12.44
N GLY A 352 7.31 -44.38 12.97
CA GLY A 352 6.81 -43.86 14.23
C GLY A 352 7.41 -44.59 15.43
N ALA A 353 7.29 -43.98 16.61
CA ALA A 353 7.83 -44.55 17.85
C ALA A 353 7.19 -45.90 18.24
N ALA A 354 5.96 -46.16 17.79
CA ALA A 354 5.28 -47.43 17.99
C ALA A 354 5.74 -48.53 17.01
N GLY A 355 6.55 -48.19 16.00
CA GLY A 355 7.01 -49.10 14.95
C GLY A 355 6.11 -49.15 13.71
N ASP A 356 5.14 -48.24 13.63
CA ASP A 356 4.30 -48.02 12.47
C ASP A 356 5.10 -47.28 11.39
N MET A 357 4.79 -47.55 10.12
CA MET A 357 5.57 -47.03 9.00
C MET A 357 4.67 -46.35 7.99
N ILE A 358 5.04 -45.11 7.63
CA ILE A 358 4.39 -44.33 6.58
C ILE A 358 5.35 -44.23 5.41
N THR A 359 4.90 -44.62 4.24
CA THR A 359 5.66 -44.55 3.00
C THR A 359 4.93 -43.67 2.00
N PHE A 360 5.58 -42.59 1.59
CA PHE A 360 5.15 -41.72 0.50
C PHE A 360 5.83 -42.22 -0.76
N THR A 361 5.04 -42.67 -1.73
CA THR A 361 5.56 -43.35 -2.92
C THR A 361 4.58 -43.23 -4.09
N ALA A 362 5.12 -43.20 -5.30
CA ALA A 362 4.32 -43.38 -6.51
C ALA A 362 3.66 -44.76 -6.57
N ASN A 363 4.22 -45.78 -5.88
CA ASN A 363 3.78 -47.17 -5.96
C ASN A 363 3.40 -47.78 -4.59
N PRO A 364 2.29 -47.33 -3.94
CA PRO A 364 1.92 -47.76 -2.59
C PRO A 364 1.63 -49.26 -2.44
N GLU A 365 1.32 -49.96 -3.54
CA GLU A 365 1.10 -51.40 -3.52
C GLU A 365 2.38 -52.21 -3.26
N VAL A 366 3.56 -51.59 -3.41
CA VAL A 366 4.86 -52.20 -3.12
C VAL A 366 5.40 -51.61 -1.82
N GLY A 367 5.68 -52.46 -0.84
CA GLY A 367 6.26 -52.04 0.45
C GLY A 367 7.79 -52.05 0.50
N SER A 368 8.45 -52.32 -0.62
CA SER A 368 9.89 -52.54 -0.70
C SER A 368 10.64 -51.22 -0.87
N TYR A 369 11.62 -50.98 0.00
CA TYR A 369 12.64 -49.95 -0.17
C TYR A 369 14.00 -50.59 0.08
N ALA A 370 15.05 -50.09 -0.58
CA ALA A 370 16.38 -50.66 -0.49
C ALA A 370 17.45 -49.55 -0.46
N GLY A 371 18.48 -49.77 0.36
CA GLY A 371 19.58 -48.85 0.57
C GLY A 371 19.47 -48.07 1.88
N ASP A 372 20.37 -47.10 2.02
CA ASP A 372 20.62 -46.29 3.22
C ASP A 372 20.47 -44.78 2.94
N LYS A 373 19.81 -44.43 1.83
CA LYS A 373 19.54 -43.03 1.49
C LYS A 373 18.52 -42.44 2.46
N THR A 374 18.83 -41.26 2.98
CA THR A 374 17.97 -40.52 3.92
C THR A 374 17.75 -39.09 3.44
N ASP A 375 17.58 -38.89 2.13
CA ASP A 375 17.30 -37.58 1.57
C ASP A 375 15.88 -37.15 1.99
N ASP A 376 15.72 -36.00 2.64
CA ASP A 376 14.40 -35.49 3.01
C ASP A 376 13.68 -34.90 1.78
N VAL A 377 13.24 -35.80 0.91
CA VAL A 377 12.62 -35.46 -0.38
C VAL A 377 11.28 -34.76 -0.22
N LEU A 378 10.59 -35.00 0.90
CA LEU A 378 9.34 -34.28 1.21
C LEU A 378 9.64 -32.83 1.57
N ALA A 379 10.62 -32.56 2.43
CA ALA A 379 11.09 -31.21 2.72
C ALA A 379 11.69 -30.51 1.48
N ALA A 380 12.26 -31.28 0.54
CA ALA A 380 12.73 -30.77 -0.74
C ALA A 380 11.59 -30.37 -1.71
N GLY A 381 10.34 -30.77 -1.44
CA GLY A 381 9.19 -30.42 -2.28
C GLY A 381 8.78 -31.49 -3.29
N ALA A 382 9.24 -32.74 -3.17
CA ALA A 382 8.89 -33.79 -4.10
C ALA A 382 7.38 -34.16 -3.98
N PRO A 383 6.64 -34.27 -5.09
CA PRO A 383 5.21 -34.54 -5.07
C PRO A 383 4.87 -35.89 -4.42
N ILE A 384 3.70 -35.92 -3.77
CA ILE A 384 3.12 -37.12 -3.16
C ILE A 384 2.06 -37.69 -4.13
N SER A 385 2.35 -38.85 -4.68
CA SER A 385 1.44 -39.54 -5.62
C SER A 385 0.68 -40.73 -4.99
N GLY A 386 1.02 -41.07 -3.75
CA GLY A 386 0.38 -42.13 -2.99
C GLY A 386 1.01 -42.28 -1.61
N VAL A 387 0.22 -42.83 -0.68
CA VAL A 387 0.63 -43.05 0.71
C VAL A 387 0.32 -44.48 1.10
N ARG A 388 1.26 -45.12 1.78
CA ARG A 388 1.14 -46.46 2.34
C ARG A 388 1.42 -46.40 3.83
N TYR A 389 0.51 -46.90 4.63
CA TYR A 389 0.63 -46.94 6.09
C TYR A 389 0.59 -48.38 6.57
N VAL A 390 1.62 -48.78 7.31
CA VAL A 390 1.71 -50.09 7.98
C VAL A 390 1.50 -49.88 9.45
N PHE A 391 0.42 -50.45 9.98
CA PHE A 391 0.17 -50.42 11.41
C PHE A 391 1.22 -51.24 12.15
N ALA A 392 1.77 -50.69 13.23
CA ALA A 392 2.55 -51.46 14.20
C ALA A 392 1.72 -52.60 14.78
N GLN A 393 2.38 -53.67 15.25
CA GLN A 393 1.69 -54.75 15.93
C GLN A 393 0.90 -54.23 17.14
N GLY A 394 -0.40 -54.52 17.17
CA GLY A 394 -1.30 -54.07 18.24
C GLY A 394 -1.79 -52.63 18.13
N SER A 395 -1.35 -51.84 17.14
CA SER A 395 -1.85 -50.48 16.88
C SER A 395 -3.04 -50.43 15.91
N ALA A 396 -3.31 -51.54 15.20
CA ALA A 396 -4.43 -51.62 14.28
C ALA A 396 -5.78 -51.59 15.03
N PRO A 397 -6.87 -51.14 14.37
CA PRO A 397 -8.20 -51.12 14.97
C PRO A 397 -8.63 -52.48 15.53
N ALA A 398 -9.47 -52.48 16.56
CA ALA A 398 -9.93 -53.72 17.19
C ALA A 398 -10.60 -54.66 16.17
N GLY A 399 -10.08 -55.89 16.06
CA GLY A 399 -10.55 -56.90 15.10
C GLY A 399 -10.01 -56.73 13.67
N ALA A 400 -9.07 -55.81 13.43
CA ALA A 400 -8.40 -55.63 12.15
C ALA A 400 -7.37 -56.73 11.81
N ASP A 401 -7.09 -57.63 12.75
CA ASP A 401 -6.20 -58.78 12.62
C ASP A 401 -6.86 -60.01 11.96
N ALA A 402 -8.18 -59.97 11.78
CA ALA A 402 -8.92 -61.02 11.10
C ALA A 402 -8.92 -60.80 9.57
N GLU A 403 -8.72 -61.86 8.79
CA GLU A 403 -8.84 -61.80 7.32
C GLU A 403 -10.30 -61.83 6.85
N THR A 404 -11.08 -60.84 7.28
CA THR A 404 -12.50 -60.74 7.00
C THR A 404 -12.87 -59.36 6.45
N VAL A 405 -14.00 -59.29 5.73
CA VAL A 405 -14.52 -58.01 5.23
C VAL A 405 -14.89 -57.06 6.38
N ALA A 406 -15.24 -57.60 7.56
CA ALA A 406 -15.51 -56.79 8.75
C ALA A 406 -14.23 -56.07 9.25
N ALA A 407 -13.11 -56.78 9.31
CA ALA A 407 -11.81 -56.22 9.66
C ALA A 407 -11.37 -55.12 8.67
N VAL A 408 -11.54 -55.36 7.36
CA VAL A 408 -11.32 -54.35 6.32
C VAL A 408 -12.15 -53.09 6.58
N LYS A 409 -13.44 -53.25 6.93
CA LYS A 409 -14.32 -52.10 7.22
C LYS A 409 -13.91 -51.33 8.47
N ALA A 410 -13.35 -52.00 9.48
CA ALA A 410 -12.81 -51.34 10.65
C ALA A 410 -11.62 -50.44 10.29
N VAL A 411 -10.66 -50.96 9.51
CA VAL A 411 -9.52 -50.18 8.99
C VAL A 411 -10.00 -49.06 8.06
N MET A 412 -10.99 -49.33 7.21
CA MET A 412 -11.60 -48.34 6.32
C MET A 412 -12.18 -47.16 7.11
N GLN A 413 -12.89 -47.43 8.21
CA GLN A 413 -13.45 -46.38 9.06
C GLN A 413 -12.36 -45.58 9.77
N GLU A 414 -11.34 -46.26 10.30
CA GLU A 414 -10.22 -45.61 10.98
C GLU A 414 -9.47 -44.68 10.03
N CYS A 415 -9.16 -45.12 8.82
CA CYS A 415 -8.46 -44.31 7.82
C CYS A 415 -9.33 -43.26 7.12
N GLY A 416 -10.63 -43.18 7.43
CA GLY A 416 -11.57 -42.24 6.79
C GLY A 416 -11.95 -42.60 5.35
N PHE A 417 -11.74 -43.86 4.95
CA PHE A 417 -12.06 -44.35 3.61
C PHE A 417 -13.56 -44.61 3.44
N THR A 418 -14.06 -44.41 2.21
CA THR A 418 -15.46 -44.67 1.84
C THR A 418 -15.55 -45.25 0.44
N GLY A 419 -16.70 -45.83 0.06
CA GLY A 419 -16.91 -46.28 -1.33
C GLY A 419 -16.20 -47.58 -1.70
N LEU A 420 -16.21 -48.57 -0.79
CA LEU A 420 -15.75 -49.94 -1.05
C LEU A 420 -16.37 -50.50 -2.35
N LYS A 421 -15.52 -50.99 -3.27
CA LYS A 421 -15.95 -51.53 -4.57
C LYS A 421 -15.83 -53.04 -4.63
N GLU A 422 -14.72 -53.57 -4.16
CA GLU A 422 -14.42 -55.00 -4.24
C GLU A 422 -13.54 -55.47 -3.10
N SER A 423 -13.53 -56.78 -2.88
CA SER A 423 -12.60 -57.47 -2.00
C SER A 423 -12.22 -58.82 -2.60
N CYS A 424 -11.00 -59.26 -2.35
CA CYS A 424 -10.48 -60.56 -2.76
C CYS A 424 -9.71 -61.21 -1.62
N SER A 425 -9.60 -62.54 -1.69
CA SER A 425 -8.85 -63.37 -0.76
C SER A 425 -7.74 -64.12 -1.48
N ALA A 426 -6.87 -64.79 -0.72
CA ALA A 426 -5.86 -65.69 -1.29
C ALA A 426 -6.47 -66.75 -2.24
N ALA A 427 -7.63 -67.31 -1.89
CA ALA A 427 -8.33 -68.30 -2.72
C ALA A 427 -8.77 -67.74 -4.08
N ASP A 428 -8.96 -66.42 -4.21
CA ASP A 428 -9.34 -65.80 -5.48
C ASP A 428 -8.15 -65.60 -6.43
N LEU A 429 -6.94 -65.43 -5.88
CA LEU A 429 -5.70 -65.45 -6.67
C LEU A 429 -5.32 -66.88 -7.09
N GLU A 430 -5.56 -67.88 -6.25
CA GLU A 430 -5.33 -69.28 -6.60
C GLU A 430 -6.15 -69.73 -7.81
N LYS A 431 -7.40 -69.26 -7.92
CA LYS A 431 -8.26 -69.51 -9.10
C LYS A 431 -7.69 -68.93 -10.40
N LEU A 432 -6.80 -67.94 -10.31
CA LEU A 432 -6.08 -67.33 -11.44
C LEU A 432 -4.73 -68.01 -11.71
N GLY A 433 -4.37 -69.05 -10.95
CA GLY A 433 -3.13 -69.81 -11.13
C GLY A 433 -1.95 -69.34 -10.28
N PHE A 434 -2.16 -68.39 -9.36
CA PHE A 434 -1.12 -67.96 -8.43
C PHE A 434 -1.14 -68.82 -7.16
N ALA A 435 -0.15 -69.69 -6.99
CA ALA A 435 -0.07 -70.57 -5.82
C ALA A 435 0.16 -69.78 -4.53
N ALA A 436 -0.64 -69.99 -3.49
CA ALA A 436 -0.53 -69.23 -2.24
C ALA A 436 0.84 -69.39 -1.54
N GLU A 437 1.45 -70.58 -1.59
CA GLU A 437 2.74 -70.91 -0.93
C GLU A 437 2.81 -70.45 0.54
N GLY A 438 1.71 -70.58 1.29
CA GLY A 438 1.63 -70.19 2.71
C GLY A 438 1.24 -68.73 2.96
N ARG A 439 1.02 -67.93 1.89
CA ARG A 439 0.46 -66.59 1.97
C ARG A 439 -1.04 -66.64 2.25
N HIS A 440 -1.51 -65.74 3.08
CA HIS A 440 -2.91 -65.63 3.47
C HIS A 440 -3.25 -64.15 3.59
N PHE A 441 -4.40 -63.73 3.06
CA PHE A 441 -4.81 -62.33 3.09
C PHE A 441 -6.28 -62.14 2.73
N ILE A 442 -6.78 -60.98 3.12
CA ILE A 442 -7.89 -60.28 2.49
C ILE A 442 -7.41 -58.91 1.98
N CYS A 443 -7.76 -58.57 0.75
CA CYS A 443 -7.48 -57.27 0.17
C CYS A 443 -8.77 -56.65 -0.34
N ALA A 444 -8.97 -55.38 -0.06
CA ALA A 444 -10.12 -54.63 -0.53
C ALA A 444 -9.70 -53.36 -1.24
N TYR A 445 -10.50 -52.97 -2.22
CA TYR A 445 -10.31 -51.76 -3.01
C TYR A 445 -11.58 -50.94 -3.02
N GLY A 446 -11.42 -49.63 -2.94
CA GLY A 446 -12.52 -48.67 -3.04
C GLY A 446 -12.11 -47.38 -3.71
N GLU A 447 -13.12 -46.58 -4.01
CA GLU A 447 -12.96 -45.29 -4.69
C GLU A 447 -13.79 -44.23 -3.99
N ALA A 448 -13.17 -43.08 -3.74
CA ALA A 448 -13.80 -41.91 -3.17
C ALA A 448 -13.67 -40.72 -4.14
N GLN A 449 -14.18 -39.55 -3.76
CA GLN A 449 -14.02 -38.35 -4.57
C GLN A 449 -12.57 -37.87 -4.51
N GLY A 450 -11.82 -38.04 -5.61
CA GLY A 450 -10.45 -37.51 -5.76
C GLY A 450 -9.33 -38.55 -5.61
N TYR A 451 -9.60 -39.69 -4.98
CA TYR A 451 -8.59 -40.73 -4.75
C TYR A 451 -9.20 -42.14 -4.77
N SER A 452 -8.33 -43.14 -4.93
CA SER A 452 -8.63 -44.56 -4.71
C SER A 452 -7.88 -45.05 -3.48
N TRP A 453 -8.36 -46.10 -2.84
CA TRP A 453 -7.72 -46.67 -1.65
C TRP A 453 -7.77 -48.19 -1.66
N ALA A 454 -6.86 -48.79 -0.90
CA ALA A 454 -6.87 -50.22 -0.64
C ALA A 454 -6.48 -50.53 0.80
N VAL A 455 -7.01 -51.64 1.29
CA VAL A 455 -6.64 -52.22 2.59
C VAL A 455 -6.20 -53.66 2.34
N LEU A 456 -5.03 -54.01 2.84
CA LEU A 456 -4.48 -55.36 2.79
C LEU A 456 -4.21 -55.85 4.21
N ILE A 457 -4.89 -56.92 4.59
CA ILE A 457 -4.72 -57.59 5.88
C ILE A 457 -4.24 -59.00 5.60
N GLY A 458 -3.08 -59.37 6.11
CA GLY A 458 -2.52 -60.71 5.93
C GLY A 458 -1.01 -60.73 5.96
N GLY A 459 -0.42 -61.84 5.51
CA GLY A 459 1.02 -62.00 5.52
C GLY A 459 1.53 -63.08 4.57
N LYS A 460 2.86 -63.21 4.55
CA LYS A 460 3.56 -64.13 3.65
C LYS A 460 3.72 -65.53 4.23
N GLN A 461 3.59 -65.65 5.55
CA GLN A 461 3.78 -66.88 6.30
C GLN A 461 2.63 -67.06 7.28
N ALA A 462 2.20 -68.30 7.50
CA ALA A 462 1.13 -68.64 8.42
C ALA A 462 1.36 -68.03 9.82
N GLY A 463 0.39 -67.24 10.28
CA GLY A 463 0.42 -66.59 11.60
C GLY A 463 1.06 -65.21 11.62
N GLN A 464 1.61 -64.74 10.48
CA GLN A 464 2.03 -63.35 10.32
C GLN A 464 0.86 -62.54 9.75
N VAL A 465 0.35 -61.57 10.51
CA VAL A 465 -0.68 -60.64 10.02
C VAL A 465 -0.13 -59.22 10.11
N ASN A 466 -0.07 -58.56 8.95
CA ASN A 466 0.18 -57.12 8.85
C ASN A 466 -1.09 -56.46 8.35
N VAL A 467 -1.40 -55.29 8.91
CA VAL A 467 -2.49 -54.43 8.44
C VAL A 467 -1.86 -53.27 7.69
N VAL A 468 -2.22 -53.12 6.41
CA VAL A 468 -1.67 -52.10 5.53
C VAL A 468 -2.81 -51.33 4.88
N ALA A 469 -2.83 -50.02 5.08
CA ALA A 469 -3.71 -49.08 4.39
C ALA A 469 -2.94 -48.35 3.29
N MET A 470 -3.60 -48.07 2.17
CA MET A 470 -2.98 -47.44 1.00
C MET A 470 -3.94 -46.44 0.36
N THR A 471 -3.42 -45.29 -0.07
CA THR A 471 -4.12 -44.32 -0.92
C THR A 471 -3.37 -44.08 -2.21
N PHE A 472 -4.12 -43.84 -3.28
CA PHE A 472 -3.63 -43.67 -4.64
C PHE A 472 -4.33 -42.48 -5.29
N LEU A 473 -3.61 -41.74 -6.13
CA LEU A 473 -4.24 -40.77 -7.01
C LEU A 473 -5.28 -41.43 -7.93
N LYS A 474 -6.39 -40.73 -8.17
CA LYS A 474 -7.46 -41.22 -9.04
C LYS A 474 -6.93 -41.50 -10.44
N GLY A 475 -7.29 -42.68 -10.97
CA GLY A 475 -6.91 -43.10 -12.32
C GLY A 475 -5.62 -43.93 -12.41
N ARG A 476 -4.91 -44.17 -11.28
CA ARG A 476 -3.75 -45.09 -11.23
C ARG A 476 -4.02 -46.43 -11.94
N PHE A 477 -5.21 -46.99 -11.74
CA PHE A 477 -5.61 -48.29 -12.28
C PHE A 477 -6.40 -48.19 -13.60
N SER A 478 -6.59 -47.00 -14.17
CA SER A 478 -7.45 -46.78 -15.36
C SER A 478 -6.69 -46.64 -16.69
N GLY A 479 -5.36 -46.59 -16.67
CA GLY A 479 -4.58 -46.42 -17.91
C GLY A 479 -3.10 -46.78 -17.86
N GLY A 480 -2.56 -47.14 -16.69
CA GLY A 480 -1.13 -47.44 -16.50
C GLY A 480 -0.82 -48.89 -16.13
N ILE A 481 -1.79 -49.71 -15.73
CA ILE A 481 -1.58 -51.07 -15.20
C ILE A 481 -2.46 -52.05 -15.99
N ASP A 482 -1.87 -53.16 -16.46
CA ASP A 482 -2.65 -54.21 -17.10
C ASP A 482 -3.25 -55.10 -16.01
N LEU A 483 -4.57 -54.99 -15.84
CA LEU A 483 -5.30 -55.74 -14.84
C LEU A 483 -5.86 -57.06 -15.39
N ALA A 484 -5.71 -57.35 -16.69
CA ALA A 484 -6.26 -58.56 -17.30
C ALA A 484 -5.77 -59.86 -16.64
N PRO A 485 -4.47 -60.02 -16.29
CA PRO A 485 -3.98 -61.21 -15.58
C PRO A 485 -4.61 -61.40 -14.18
N TYR A 486 -5.11 -60.31 -13.61
CA TYR A 486 -5.71 -60.25 -12.30
C TYR A 486 -7.25 -60.23 -12.37
N GLY A 487 -7.81 -60.64 -13.51
CA GLY A 487 -9.27 -60.66 -13.73
C GLY A 487 -9.90 -59.27 -13.68
N ASN A 488 -9.18 -58.24 -14.13
CA ASN A 488 -9.59 -56.83 -14.14
C ASN A 488 -9.91 -56.26 -12.74
N SER A 489 -9.26 -56.79 -11.70
CA SER A 489 -9.49 -56.43 -10.29
C SER A 489 -8.26 -55.73 -9.70
N PRO A 490 -8.33 -54.40 -9.42
CA PRO A 490 -7.31 -53.68 -8.67
C PRO A 490 -6.92 -54.35 -7.35
N ALA A 491 -7.88 -54.85 -6.57
CA ALA A 491 -7.62 -55.51 -5.29
C ALA A 491 -6.72 -56.75 -5.46
N LYS A 492 -6.95 -57.56 -6.50
CA LYS A 492 -6.12 -58.75 -6.79
C LYS A 492 -4.71 -58.36 -7.23
N PHE A 493 -4.58 -57.32 -8.05
CA PHE A 493 -3.27 -56.78 -8.45
C PHE A 493 -2.48 -56.28 -7.22
N ILE A 494 -3.12 -55.49 -6.36
CA ILE A 494 -2.49 -54.93 -5.15
C ILE A 494 -2.04 -56.05 -4.21
N ALA A 495 -2.87 -57.06 -3.98
CA ALA A 495 -2.50 -58.22 -3.18
C ALA A 495 -1.32 -59.01 -3.77
N TYR A 496 -1.31 -59.19 -5.10
CA TYR A 496 -0.20 -59.85 -5.79
C TYR A 496 1.11 -59.05 -5.67
N ALA A 497 1.07 -57.74 -5.95
CA ALA A 497 2.23 -56.86 -5.86
C ALA A 497 2.78 -56.80 -4.42
N GLY A 498 1.90 -56.73 -3.42
CA GLY A 498 2.31 -56.60 -2.02
C GLY A 498 2.82 -57.89 -1.38
N LEU A 499 2.33 -59.07 -1.79
CA LEU A 499 2.64 -60.35 -1.10
C LEU A 499 3.40 -61.38 -1.96
N TYR A 500 3.21 -61.39 -3.28
CA TYR A 500 3.74 -62.43 -4.17
C TYR A 500 4.97 -61.94 -4.93
N ASN A 501 4.93 -60.72 -5.48
CA ASN A 501 6.04 -60.17 -6.24
C ASN A 501 6.16 -58.65 -6.07
N GLU A 502 7.04 -58.22 -5.17
CA GLU A 502 7.35 -56.81 -4.93
C GLU A 502 8.04 -56.15 -6.14
N ASN A 503 8.63 -56.93 -7.07
CA ASN A 503 9.24 -56.43 -8.29
C ASN A 503 8.24 -56.33 -9.46
N ALA A 504 6.97 -56.69 -9.28
CA ALA A 504 5.96 -56.66 -10.34
C ALA A 504 5.77 -55.27 -10.93
N VAL A 505 6.00 -54.21 -10.14
CA VAL A 505 5.91 -52.81 -10.58
C VAL A 505 7.21 -52.33 -11.24
N VAL A 506 8.37 -52.69 -10.67
CA VAL A 506 9.70 -52.31 -11.18
C VAL A 506 9.98 -52.91 -12.57
N GLN A 507 9.57 -54.15 -12.81
CA GLN A 507 9.72 -54.77 -14.14
C GLN A 507 8.86 -54.09 -15.21
N LYS A 508 7.75 -53.46 -14.81
CA LYS A 508 6.89 -52.70 -15.71
C LYS A 508 7.41 -51.30 -15.99
N GLU A 509 7.89 -50.57 -14.98
CA GLU A 509 8.53 -49.26 -15.21
C GLU A 509 9.74 -49.38 -16.15
N ALA A 510 10.52 -50.46 -16.01
CA ALA A 510 11.60 -50.80 -16.93
C ALA A 510 11.09 -51.15 -18.35
N ALA A 511 9.96 -51.87 -18.46
CA ALA A 511 9.37 -52.22 -19.75
C ALA A 511 8.71 -51.01 -20.46
N ASP A 512 8.06 -50.11 -19.73
CA ASP A 512 7.42 -48.90 -20.25
C ASP A 512 8.46 -47.83 -20.63
N ALA A 513 9.58 -47.74 -19.89
CA ALA A 513 10.75 -46.94 -20.29
C ALA A 513 11.38 -47.49 -21.57
N ALA A 514 11.61 -48.81 -21.65
CA ALA A 514 12.13 -49.47 -22.84
C ALA A 514 11.19 -49.36 -24.06
N ALA A 515 9.86 -49.35 -23.84
CA ALA A 515 8.88 -49.16 -24.91
C ALA A 515 8.84 -47.71 -25.43
N LYS A 516 9.03 -46.71 -24.55
CA LYS A 516 9.18 -45.30 -24.96
C LYS A 516 10.47 -45.05 -25.75
N ASP A 517 11.58 -45.65 -25.33
CA ASP A 517 12.86 -45.54 -26.05
C ASP A 517 12.83 -46.31 -27.38
N GLY A 518 12.15 -47.47 -27.42
CA GLY A 518 11.94 -48.23 -28.66
C GLY A 518 11.04 -47.52 -29.67
N ALA A 519 10.00 -46.80 -29.22
CA ALA A 519 9.13 -46.00 -30.08
C ALA A 519 9.84 -44.73 -30.62
N ALA A 520 10.76 -44.16 -29.85
CA ALA A 520 11.61 -43.05 -30.30
C ALA A 520 12.66 -43.51 -31.33
N ALA A 521 13.17 -44.74 -31.22
CA ALA A 521 14.15 -45.32 -32.16
C ALA A 521 13.55 -45.81 -33.49
N GLN A 522 12.25 -46.14 -33.53
CA GLN A 522 11.55 -46.54 -34.76
C GLN A 522 10.95 -45.35 -35.55
N GLY A 523 11.02 -44.14 -34.99
CA GLY A 523 10.55 -42.89 -35.61
C GLY A 523 11.64 -42.04 -36.26
N GLN A 524 12.87 -42.54 -36.41
CA GLN A 524 13.98 -41.89 -37.11
C GLN A 524 14.24 -42.51 -38.48
#